data_AF-A0A918YNL5-F1
#
_entry.id   AF-A0A918YNL5-F1
#
_cell.length_a   1.000
_cell.length_b   1.000
_cell.length_c   1.000
_cell.angle_alpha   90.00
_cell.angle_beta   90.00
_cell.angle_gamma   90.00
#
_symmetry.space_group_name_H-M   'P 1'
#
loop_
_entity.id
_entity.type
_entity.pdbx_description
1 polymer ?
#
loop_
_entity_poly.entity_id
_entity_poly.type
_entity_poly.pdbx_seq_one_letter_code
_entity_poly.pdbx_strand_id
1 'polypeptide(L)'
;MPAPQRTGRRSLLVTSATLLSLSATAPAALAAPTPSTSPTATPPARMSTVGGERLGQPGTQVNLASGVPVLPKDITARSWIVTDAESGDVLAAHNAHWRLPPASTLKMLFADTLLPRFPKTMEHKVAPSDLAGMGDGSSVVGIKEGHSYNVHDLWLGVFLRSGNDAVHVLSAMNDGVARTVQDMQAHADELQARDTHVVSPDGYDEPGQLSSAYDLTLIARSGLQKKDFRDYCSTVHAKFGDNEIRNTNRLLSGDADVPVYQGIAGVKNGNTTNAGATFTGVAERNGRVLLVTVMNPEKHEHNEVYKETARLFDWGFKAAGKVNPVGELVPPKSALPSPAPSGSGASAGIHGSGSKPVTGATAESGAGGVGIAAGIAGGALVLLAGGAFLINRRWPLPDLMRRRQRP
;
A
#
# COMPACT_ATOMS: atom_id res chain seq x y z
N MET A 1 18.91 -81.13 10.99
CA MET A 1 18.00 -82.23 11.34
C MET A 1 17.47 -81.99 12.75
N PRO A 2 16.16 -82.15 13.05
CA PRO A 2 15.07 -82.53 12.15
C PRO A 2 13.87 -81.57 12.15
N ALA A 3 13.10 -81.63 11.07
CA ALA A 3 11.71 -81.21 11.01
C ALA A 3 10.82 -82.20 11.80
N PRO A 4 9.49 -81.97 11.86
CA PRO A 4 8.71 -82.76 10.91
C PRO A 4 7.63 -81.94 10.18
N GLN A 5 7.60 -82.17 8.86
CA GLN A 5 6.40 -82.11 8.04
C GLN A 5 5.52 -83.34 8.33
N ARG A 6 4.19 -83.21 8.21
CA ARG A 6 3.32 -84.11 7.42
C ARG A 6 1.86 -83.62 7.43
N THR A 7 1.34 -83.18 6.26
CA THR A 7 0.30 -83.84 5.41
C THR A 7 -1.14 -83.68 5.92
N GLY A 8 -2.15 -83.31 5.13
CA GLY A 8 -2.21 -83.30 3.66
C GLY A 8 -3.51 -82.71 3.06
N ARG A 9 -3.39 -82.50 1.73
CA ARG A 9 -4.35 -82.64 0.62
C ARG A 9 -5.82 -82.15 0.73
N ARG A 10 -6.07 -81.09 -0.05
CA ARG A 10 -7.02 -80.97 -1.20
C ARG A 10 -8.48 -81.44 -1.06
N SER A 11 -9.41 -80.50 -1.28
CA SER A 11 -10.44 -80.47 -2.35
C SER A 11 -11.24 -79.16 -2.22
N LEU A 12 -11.08 -78.16 -3.11
CA LEU A 12 -11.96 -77.87 -4.25
C LEU A 12 -13.46 -78.01 -3.96
N LEU A 13 -14.13 -76.87 -3.78
CA LEU A 13 -15.52 -76.66 -4.18
C LEU A 13 -15.68 -75.18 -4.58
N VAL A 14 -15.88 -75.00 -5.88
CA VAL A 14 -16.29 -73.76 -6.54
C VAL A 14 -17.80 -73.64 -6.34
N THR A 15 -18.26 -72.54 -5.76
CA THR A 15 -19.63 -72.06 -5.94
C THR A 15 -19.62 -70.55 -6.05
N SER A 16 -19.78 -70.10 -7.30
CA SER A 16 -20.08 -68.72 -7.67
C SER A 16 -21.37 -68.25 -6.99
N ALA A 17 -21.34 -67.09 -6.36
CA ALA A 17 -22.53 -66.33 -6.00
C ALA A 17 -22.36 -64.89 -6.50
N THR A 18 -23.24 -64.53 -7.42
CA THR A 18 -23.34 -63.28 -8.16
C THR A 18 -23.50 -62.06 -7.26
N LEU A 19 -22.58 -61.10 -7.38
CA LEU A 19 -22.73 -59.73 -6.86
C LEU A 19 -23.76 -58.98 -7.72
N LEU A 20 -24.94 -58.69 -7.16
CA LEU A 20 -25.83 -57.66 -7.70
C LEU A 20 -25.42 -56.29 -7.14
N SER A 21 -24.96 -55.45 -8.05
CA SER A 21 -24.70 -54.03 -7.85
C SER A 21 -26.00 -53.28 -7.58
N LEU A 22 -26.18 -52.74 -6.36
CA LEU A 22 -27.13 -51.65 -6.13
C LEU A 22 -26.39 -50.31 -6.16
N SER A 23 -26.59 -49.61 -7.26
CA SER A 23 -26.18 -48.24 -7.49
C SER A 23 -27.01 -47.31 -6.60
N ALA A 24 -26.41 -46.77 -5.53
CA ALA A 24 -26.98 -45.64 -4.81
C ALA A 24 -26.68 -44.35 -5.60
N THR A 25 -27.66 -43.86 -6.35
CA THR A 25 -27.64 -42.53 -6.97
C THR A 25 -27.83 -41.48 -5.88
N ALA A 26 -26.74 -40.93 -5.36
CA ALA A 26 -26.78 -39.67 -4.63
C ALA A 26 -26.85 -38.51 -5.65
N PRO A 27 -27.70 -37.49 -5.44
CA PRO A 27 -27.73 -36.34 -6.33
C PRO A 27 -26.40 -35.59 -6.17
N ALA A 28 -25.69 -35.41 -7.29
CA ALA A 28 -24.58 -34.49 -7.38
C ALA A 28 -25.12 -33.07 -7.10
N ALA A 29 -25.03 -32.62 -5.85
CA ALA A 29 -25.10 -31.21 -5.56
C ALA A 29 -23.99 -30.56 -6.39
N LEU A 30 -24.36 -29.66 -7.30
CA LEU A 30 -23.39 -28.81 -7.99
C LEU A 30 -22.64 -28.03 -6.91
N ALA A 31 -21.46 -28.54 -6.54
CA ALA A 31 -20.48 -27.74 -5.83
C ALA A 31 -20.16 -26.57 -6.75
N ALA A 32 -20.51 -25.35 -6.31
CA ALA A 32 -20.04 -24.15 -6.95
C ALA A 32 -18.51 -24.26 -7.11
N PRO A 33 -17.92 -23.86 -8.25
CA PRO A 33 -16.48 -23.94 -8.43
C PRO A 33 -15.82 -23.17 -7.29
N THR A 34 -14.95 -23.86 -6.55
CA THR A 34 -14.09 -23.22 -5.55
C THR A 34 -13.29 -22.12 -6.25
N PRO A 35 -13.29 -20.87 -5.75
CA PRO A 35 -12.57 -19.79 -6.41
C PRO A 35 -11.10 -20.16 -6.57
N SER A 36 -10.62 -20.07 -7.81
CA SER A 36 -9.20 -20.27 -8.14
C SER A 36 -8.34 -19.32 -7.32
N THR A 37 -7.33 -19.85 -6.63
CA THR A 37 -6.44 -19.13 -5.72
C THR A 37 -5.28 -18.43 -6.44
N SER A 38 -5.12 -18.65 -7.74
CA SER A 38 -4.15 -17.91 -8.58
C SER A 38 -4.80 -16.69 -9.23
N PRO A 39 -4.10 -15.55 -9.31
CA PRO A 39 -4.61 -14.38 -10.03
C PRO A 39 -4.96 -14.77 -11.48
N THR A 40 -6.23 -14.65 -11.87
CA THR A 40 -6.67 -14.84 -13.26
C THR A 40 -5.79 -14.01 -14.18
N ALA A 41 -5.26 -14.55 -15.29
CA ALA A 41 -4.33 -13.85 -16.17
C ALA A 41 -4.86 -12.50 -16.72
N THR A 42 -6.18 -12.32 -16.77
CA THR A 42 -6.86 -11.15 -17.34
C THR A 42 -7.66 -10.39 -16.27
N PRO A 43 -7.67 -9.04 -16.29
CA PRO A 43 -8.49 -8.25 -15.37
C PRO A 43 -9.99 -8.46 -15.62
N PRO A 44 -10.85 -8.29 -14.59
CA PRO A 44 -12.29 -8.27 -14.78
C PRO A 44 -12.73 -7.19 -15.78
N ALA A 45 -13.78 -7.45 -16.56
CA ALA A 45 -14.29 -6.51 -17.56
C ALA A 45 -14.84 -5.20 -16.94
N ARG A 46 -15.27 -5.24 -15.68
CA ARG A 46 -15.64 -4.07 -14.88
C ARG A 46 -15.07 -4.24 -13.49
N MET A 47 -14.44 -3.19 -12.98
CA MET A 47 -13.90 -3.10 -11.62
C MET A 47 -14.60 -1.96 -10.86
N SER A 48 -14.18 -1.72 -9.62
CA SER A 48 -14.65 -0.57 -8.83
C SER A 48 -14.46 0.75 -9.61
N THR A 49 -15.37 1.70 -9.41
CA THR A 49 -15.33 3.03 -10.03
C THR A 49 -15.03 4.14 -9.00
N VAL A 50 -14.59 3.76 -7.79
CA VAL A 50 -14.16 4.73 -6.77
C VAL A 50 -13.05 5.61 -7.34
N GLY A 51 -13.22 6.93 -7.28
CA GLY A 51 -12.26 7.86 -7.88
C GLY A 51 -12.45 8.12 -9.38
N GLY A 52 -13.40 7.46 -10.05
CA GLY A 52 -13.84 7.79 -11.41
C GLY A 52 -14.11 6.59 -12.30
N GLU A 53 -15.11 6.72 -13.19
CA GLU A 53 -15.56 5.66 -14.11
C GLU A 53 -14.45 5.05 -14.98
N ARG A 54 -13.46 5.86 -15.37
CA ARG A 54 -12.34 5.38 -16.19
C ARG A 54 -11.44 4.43 -15.43
N LEU A 55 -11.26 4.62 -14.12
CA LEU A 55 -10.39 3.78 -13.29
C LEU A 55 -10.93 2.35 -13.16
N GLY A 56 -12.25 2.16 -13.32
CA GLY A 56 -12.90 0.85 -13.32
C GLY A 56 -12.80 0.08 -14.65
N GLN A 57 -12.22 0.68 -15.69
CA GLN A 57 -12.03 0.03 -16.99
C GLN A 57 -10.71 -0.73 -17.05
N PRO A 58 -10.66 -1.91 -17.70
CA PRO A 58 -9.42 -2.61 -17.95
C PRO A 58 -8.53 -1.85 -18.95
N GLY A 59 -7.24 -2.12 -18.92
CA GLY A 59 -6.22 -1.50 -19.75
C GLY A 59 -5.73 -0.16 -19.23
N THR A 60 -4.92 0.51 -20.06
CA THR A 60 -4.26 1.77 -19.71
C THR A 60 -5.21 2.96 -19.89
N GLN A 61 -5.36 3.73 -18.83
CA GLN A 61 -6.11 4.97 -18.78
C GLN A 61 -5.15 6.16 -18.70
N VAL A 62 -5.14 6.99 -19.74
CA VAL A 62 -4.35 8.22 -19.82
C VAL A 62 -5.01 9.20 -20.80
N ASN A 63 -4.80 10.50 -20.62
CA ASN A 63 -5.22 11.53 -21.58
C ASN A 63 -4.03 12.02 -22.41
N LEU A 64 -3.78 11.39 -23.56
CA LEU A 64 -2.67 11.75 -24.46
C LEU A 64 -3.06 12.96 -25.34
N ALA A 65 -3.02 14.16 -24.75
CA ALA A 65 -3.13 15.42 -25.48
C ALA A 65 -1.77 15.90 -26.02
N SER A 66 -1.77 16.91 -26.88
CA SER A 66 -0.54 17.54 -27.38
C SER A 66 0.35 18.00 -26.22
N GLY A 67 1.64 17.66 -26.26
CA GLY A 67 2.62 18.01 -25.22
C GLY A 67 2.68 17.04 -24.03
N VAL A 68 1.77 16.06 -23.92
CA VAL A 68 1.88 14.97 -22.93
C VAL A 68 2.88 13.92 -23.46
N PRO A 69 3.89 13.51 -22.67
CA PRO A 69 4.82 12.47 -23.09
C PRO A 69 4.09 11.13 -23.25
N VAL A 70 4.52 10.35 -24.24
CA VAL A 70 4.04 8.97 -24.41
C VAL A 70 4.44 8.14 -23.18
N LEU A 71 3.54 7.27 -22.71
CA LEU A 71 3.85 6.33 -21.64
C LEU A 71 5.00 5.38 -22.05
N PRO A 72 5.84 4.95 -21.10
CA PRO A 72 6.84 3.92 -21.36
C PRO A 72 6.17 2.64 -21.88
N LYS A 73 6.73 2.05 -22.96
CA LYS A 73 6.17 0.88 -23.64
C LYS A 73 6.50 -0.45 -22.95
N ASP A 74 7.45 -0.42 -22.03
CA ASP A 74 8.05 -1.55 -21.31
C ASP A 74 7.56 -1.63 -19.86
N ILE A 75 6.28 -1.35 -19.64
CA ILE A 75 5.60 -1.57 -18.36
C ILE A 75 4.76 -2.83 -18.50
N THR A 76 5.16 -3.88 -17.78
CA THR A 76 4.54 -5.20 -17.80
C THR A 76 3.76 -5.49 -16.53
N ALA A 77 3.73 -4.58 -15.57
CA ALA A 77 2.91 -4.69 -14.38
C ALA A 77 1.43 -4.82 -14.71
N ARG A 78 0.82 -5.82 -14.07
CA ARG A 78 -0.59 -6.16 -14.21
C ARG A 78 -1.50 -5.04 -13.72
N SER A 79 -1.07 -4.30 -12.69
CA SER A 79 -1.76 -3.11 -12.21
C SER A 79 -0.77 -2.04 -11.77
N TRP A 80 -1.04 -0.78 -12.13
CA TRP A 80 -0.26 0.37 -11.66
C TRP A 80 -1.07 1.66 -11.68
N ILE A 81 -0.61 2.65 -10.92
CA ILE A 81 -1.22 4.00 -10.87
C ILE A 81 -0.15 5.06 -10.62
N VAL A 82 -0.29 6.22 -11.26
CA VAL A 82 0.55 7.41 -11.08
C VAL A 82 -0.32 8.58 -10.66
N THR A 83 -0.07 9.14 -9.48
CA THR A 83 -0.92 10.18 -8.90
C THR A 83 -0.12 11.37 -8.39
N ASP A 84 -0.71 12.56 -8.47
CA ASP A 84 -0.26 13.70 -7.67
C ASP A 84 -0.70 13.47 -6.22
N ALA A 85 0.26 13.47 -5.29
CA ALA A 85 0.00 13.12 -3.91
C ALA A 85 -0.77 14.21 -3.15
N GLU A 86 -0.65 15.47 -3.58
CA GLU A 86 -1.27 16.63 -2.92
C GLU A 86 -2.70 16.80 -3.37
N SER A 87 -2.94 16.94 -4.68
CA SER A 87 -4.30 17.09 -5.21
C SER A 87 -5.09 15.78 -5.13
N GLY A 88 -4.39 14.64 -5.26
CA GLY A 88 -5.02 13.34 -5.42
C GLY A 88 -5.35 13.02 -6.88
N ASP A 89 -4.98 13.88 -7.83
CA ASP A 89 -5.26 13.63 -9.24
C ASP A 89 -4.57 12.35 -9.72
N VAL A 90 -5.33 11.46 -10.37
CA VAL A 90 -4.78 10.29 -11.04
C VAL A 90 -4.37 10.68 -12.45
N LEU A 91 -3.06 10.69 -12.71
CA LEU A 91 -2.49 11.16 -13.97
C LEU A 91 -2.57 10.09 -15.06
N ALA A 92 -2.30 8.84 -14.67
CA ALA A 92 -2.51 7.65 -15.49
C ALA A 92 -2.65 6.42 -14.60
N ALA A 93 -3.27 5.38 -15.13
CA ALA A 93 -3.38 4.09 -14.47
C ALA A 93 -3.46 2.95 -15.48
N HIS A 94 -3.22 1.72 -15.02
CA HIS A 94 -3.53 0.49 -15.74
C HIS A 94 -4.17 -0.49 -14.79
N ASN A 95 -5.40 -0.91 -15.08
CA ASN A 95 -6.17 -1.82 -14.23
C ASN A 95 -6.18 -1.39 -12.74
N ALA A 96 -6.46 -0.11 -12.45
CA ALA A 96 -6.24 0.51 -11.14
C ALA A 96 -6.92 -0.24 -9.98
N HIS A 97 -8.12 -0.75 -10.23
CA HIS A 97 -8.97 -1.46 -9.29
C HIS A 97 -8.89 -2.99 -9.40
N TRP A 98 -7.87 -3.53 -10.07
CA TRP A 98 -7.70 -4.97 -10.15
C TRP A 98 -7.24 -5.51 -8.80
N ARG A 99 -8.09 -6.34 -8.21
CA ARG A 99 -7.81 -7.07 -6.97
C ARG A 99 -6.70 -8.09 -7.20
N LEU A 100 -5.55 -7.83 -6.60
CA LEU A 100 -4.35 -8.65 -6.63
C LEU A 100 -3.82 -8.84 -5.19
N PRO A 101 -3.12 -9.94 -4.90
CA PRO A 101 -2.46 -10.08 -3.61
C PRO A 101 -1.45 -8.95 -3.39
N PRO A 102 -1.45 -8.27 -2.23
CA PRO A 102 -0.63 -7.08 -2.03
C PRO A 102 0.83 -7.42 -1.68
N ALA A 103 1.12 -8.60 -1.16
CA ALA A 103 2.36 -8.87 -0.42
C ALA A 103 2.57 -7.83 0.71
N SER A 104 3.82 -7.61 1.09
CA SER A 104 4.19 -6.70 2.19
C SER A 104 3.87 -5.23 1.97
N THR A 105 3.37 -4.78 0.82
CA THR A 105 2.85 -3.42 0.69
C THR A 105 1.60 -3.21 1.55
N LEU A 106 0.89 -4.28 1.94
CA LEU A 106 -0.20 -4.19 2.92
C LEU A 106 0.27 -3.71 4.30
N LYS A 107 1.56 -3.86 4.64
CA LYS A 107 2.13 -3.33 5.88
C LYS A 107 2.02 -1.80 5.97
N MET A 108 1.76 -1.10 4.85
CA MET A 108 1.39 0.31 4.89
C MET A 108 0.08 0.52 5.65
N LEU A 109 -0.94 -0.32 5.41
CA LEU A 109 -2.22 -0.26 6.12
C LEU A 109 -2.04 -0.60 7.60
N PHE A 110 -1.25 -1.64 7.88
CA PHE A 110 -0.88 -2.01 9.25
C PHE A 110 -0.23 -0.83 10.00
N ALA A 111 0.78 -0.21 9.39
CA ALA A 111 1.46 0.95 9.96
C ALA A 111 0.50 2.15 10.12
N ASP A 112 -0.32 2.44 9.11
CA ASP A 112 -1.27 3.56 9.16
C ASP A 112 -2.32 3.39 10.27
N THR A 113 -2.67 2.14 10.60
CA THR A 113 -3.63 1.77 11.64
C THR A 113 -3.01 1.79 13.06
N LEU A 114 -1.80 1.25 13.22
CA LEU A 114 -1.22 0.98 14.55
C LEU A 114 -0.17 1.99 15.01
N LEU A 115 0.49 2.73 14.11
CA LEU A 115 1.50 3.74 14.50
C LEU A 115 1.03 4.69 15.61
N PRO A 116 -0.24 5.18 15.63
CA PRO A 116 -0.70 6.09 16.68
C PRO A 116 -0.94 5.43 18.05
N ARG A 117 -0.95 4.09 18.14
CA ARG A 117 -1.41 3.37 19.35
C ARG A 117 -0.36 3.28 20.45
N PHE A 118 0.91 3.24 20.08
CA PHE A 118 1.98 2.92 21.03
C PHE A 118 3.09 4.00 21.00
N PRO A 119 3.51 4.54 22.16
CA PRO A 119 4.66 5.42 22.24
C PRO A 119 5.93 4.71 21.75
N LYS A 120 6.78 5.41 21.00
CA LYS A 120 8.04 4.88 20.47
C LYS A 120 8.96 4.26 21.53
N THR A 121 8.94 4.80 22.75
CA THR A 121 9.77 4.38 23.88
C THR A 121 9.15 3.26 24.71
N MET A 122 7.92 2.85 24.43
CA MET A 122 7.30 1.72 25.10
C MET A 122 8.08 0.46 24.76
N GLU A 123 8.43 -0.33 25.78
CA GLU A 123 9.09 -1.62 25.62
C GLU A 123 8.09 -2.76 25.73
N HIS A 124 8.32 -3.81 24.95
CA HIS A 124 7.59 -5.06 25.02
C HIS A 124 8.57 -6.23 25.13
N LYS A 125 8.39 -7.07 26.14
CA LYS A 125 9.16 -8.31 26.29
C LYS A 125 8.46 -9.40 25.48
N VAL A 126 9.11 -9.87 24.42
CA VAL A 126 8.52 -10.80 23.45
C VAL A 126 8.28 -12.16 24.10
N ALA A 127 7.05 -12.63 24.07
CA ALA A 127 6.67 -13.97 24.44
C ALA A 127 6.71 -14.91 23.22
N PRO A 128 6.90 -16.24 23.40
CA PRO A 128 6.83 -17.19 22.30
C PRO A 128 5.50 -17.13 21.52
N SER A 129 4.39 -16.82 22.22
CA SER A 129 3.06 -16.64 21.62
C SER A 129 2.98 -15.46 20.65
N ASP A 130 3.82 -14.44 20.82
CA ASP A 130 3.81 -13.24 19.98
C ASP A 130 4.36 -13.51 18.57
N LEU A 131 5.05 -14.64 18.38
CA LEU A 131 5.65 -15.05 17.11
C LEU A 131 4.92 -16.26 16.50
N ALA A 132 3.83 -16.72 17.13
CA ALA A 132 3.09 -17.89 16.67
C ALA A 132 2.28 -17.58 15.40
N GLY A 133 2.17 -18.57 14.51
CA GLY A 133 1.33 -18.47 13.31
C GLY A 133 1.94 -17.68 12.14
N MET A 134 3.24 -17.33 12.20
CA MET A 134 3.95 -16.81 11.04
C MET A 134 4.09 -17.88 9.96
N GLY A 135 3.81 -17.52 8.71
CA GLY A 135 3.96 -18.42 7.56
C GLY A 135 5.43 -18.75 7.27
N ASP A 136 5.68 -19.95 6.74
CA ASP A 136 7.01 -20.41 6.35
C ASP A 136 7.64 -19.49 5.30
N GLY A 137 8.96 -19.25 5.43
CA GLY A 137 9.69 -18.37 4.52
C GLY A 137 9.34 -16.87 4.65
N SER A 138 8.59 -16.48 5.67
CA SER A 138 8.32 -15.07 5.99
C SER A 138 9.61 -14.26 6.10
N SER A 139 9.56 -13.01 5.64
CA SER A 139 10.65 -12.06 5.90
C SER A 139 10.70 -11.76 7.40
N VAL A 140 11.88 -11.82 8.00
CA VAL A 140 12.09 -11.56 9.43
C VAL A 140 13.19 -10.53 9.64
N VAL A 141 13.05 -9.69 10.66
CA VAL A 141 14.12 -8.77 11.11
C VAL A 141 15.07 -9.47 12.10
N GLY A 142 14.60 -10.52 12.78
CA GLY A 142 15.37 -11.28 13.75
C GLY A 142 14.98 -10.99 15.20
N ILE A 143 13.70 -10.77 15.45
CA ILE A 143 13.17 -10.67 16.82
C ILE A 143 13.29 -12.02 17.52
N LYS A 144 13.67 -11.97 18.81
CA LYS A 144 13.85 -13.16 19.65
C LYS A 144 12.92 -13.14 20.85
N GLU A 145 12.33 -14.29 21.15
CA GLU A 145 11.60 -14.49 22.40
C GLU A 145 12.48 -14.21 23.63
N GLY A 146 11.85 -13.77 24.71
CA GLY A 146 12.50 -13.44 25.98
C GLY A 146 13.28 -12.11 25.98
N HIS A 147 13.49 -11.49 24.81
CA HIS A 147 14.15 -10.19 24.69
C HIS A 147 13.13 -9.06 24.69
N SER A 148 13.53 -7.89 25.20
CA SER A 148 12.72 -6.67 25.15
C SER A 148 13.10 -5.83 23.94
N TYR A 149 12.09 -5.33 23.23
CA TYR A 149 12.26 -4.38 22.13
C TYR A 149 11.39 -3.17 22.39
N ASN A 150 11.90 -1.98 22.09
CA ASN A 150 11.05 -0.80 22.06
C ASN A 150 10.23 -0.76 20.76
N VAL A 151 9.09 -0.07 20.79
CA VAL A 151 8.18 0.09 19.65
C VAL A 151 8.89 0.71 18.44
N HIS A 152 9.86 1.61 18.65
CA HIS A 152 10.64 2.19 17.57
C HIS A 152 11.42 1.15 16.77
N ASP A 153 12.10 0.23 17.45
CA ASP A 153 12.87 -0.85 16.82
C ASP A 153 11.94 -1.79 16.05
N LEU A 154 10.77 -2.12 16.62
CA LEU A 154 9.76 -2.93 15.92
C LEU A 154 9.35 -2.27 14.60
N TRP A 155 9.05 -0.98 14.59
CA TRP A 155 8.72 -0.25 13.35
C TRP A 155 9.89 -0.16 12.36
N LEU A 156 11.13 -0.02 12.84
CA LEU A 156 12.31 -0.14 11.98
C LEU A 156 12.36 -1.51 11.30
N GLY A 157 12.07 -2.59 12.03
CA GLY A 157 11.96 -3.94 11.49
C GLY A 157 10.88 -4.09 10.42
N VAL A 158 9.69 -3.52 10.67
CA VAL A 158 8.57 -3.50 9.72
C VAL A 158 8.95 -2.80 8.42
N PHE A 159 9.55 -1.60 8.48
CA PHE A 159 9.81 -0.81 7.28
C PHE A 159 11.07 -1.24 6.53
N LEU A 160 12.19 -1.48 7.22
CA LEU A 160 13.47 -1.72 6.56
C LEU A 160 13.60 -3.17 6.08
N ARG A 161 13.24 -4.13 6.94
CA ARG A 161 13.39 -5.57 6.67
C ARG A 161 12.08 -6.26 6.34
N SER A 162 10.98 -5.53 6.31
CA SER A 162 9.65 -6.10 6.05
C SER A 162 9.31 -7.22 7.05
N GLY A 163 9.83 -7.14 8.28
CA GLY A 163 9.79 -8.21 9.26
C GLY A 163 8.37 -8.55 9.68
N ASN A 164 7.92 -9.76 9.35
CA ASN A 164 6.64 -10.30 9.81
C ASN A 164 6.68 -10.54 11.33
N ASP A 165 7.82 -10.96 11.86
CA ASP A 165 8.07 -11.07 13.30
C ASP A 165 7.75 -9.76 14.05
N ALA A 166 8.16 -8.61 13.51
CA ALA A 166 7.83 -7.32 14.10
C ALA A 166 6.34 -6.97 14.01
N VAL A 167 5.69 -7.34 12.90
CA VAL A 167 4.23 -7.16 12.73
C VAL A 167 3.46 -8.03 13.72
N HIS A 168 3.87 -9.28 13.94
CA HIS A 168 3.20 -10.19 14.87
C HIS A 168 3.35 -9.72 16.32
N VAL A 169 4.53 -9.25 16.73
CA VAL A 169 4.71 -8.64 18.07
C VAL A 169 3.83 -7.40 18.25
N LEU A 170 3.84 -6.47 17.30
CA LEU A 170 2.98 -5.28 17.36
C LEU A 170 1.48 -5.64 17.32
N SER A 171 1.11 -6.75 16.66
CA SER A 171 -0.26 -7.27 16.66
C SER A 171 -0.61 -7.88 18.02
N ALA A 172 0.31 -8.60 18.67
CA ALA A 172 0.12 -9.13 20.02
C ALA A 172 -0.08 -8.02 21.05
N MET A 173 0.66 -6.91 20.91
CA MET A 173 0.45 -5.68 21.70
C MET A 173 -0.91 -5.02 21.44
N ASN A 174 -1.57 -5.34 20.32
CA ASN A 174 -2.87 -4.85 19.90
C ASN A 174 -4.00 -5.89 20.10
N ASP A 175 -3.95 -6.63 21.20
CA ASP A 175 -4.88 -7.71 21.54
C ASP A 175 -4.93 -8.87 20.51
N GLY A 176 -3.83 -9.07 19.79
CA GLY A 176 -3.61 -10.19 18.87
C GLY A 176 -3.95 -9.92 17.41
N VAL A 177 -3.65 -10.91 16.57
CA VAL A 177 -3.82 -10.84 15.11
C VAL A 177 -5.27 -10.60 14.71
N ALA A 178 -6.22 -11.30 15.33
CA ALA A 178 -7.64 -11.17 14.99
C ALA A 178 -8.16 -9.74 15.20
N ARG A 179 -7.79 -9.12 16.33
CA ARG A 179 -8.17 -7.73 16.60
C ARG A 179 -7.50 -6.77 15.62
N THR A 180 -6.23 -7.00 15.33
CA THR A 180 -5.46 -6.19 14.38
C THR A 180 -6.03 -6.24 12.97
N VAL A 181 -6.43 -7.41 12.48
CA VAL A 181 -7.09 -7.58 11.18
C VAL A 181 -8.42 -6.80 11.13
N GLN A 182 -9.22 -6.86 12.19
CA GLN A 182 -10.47 -6.08 12.29
C GLN A 182 -10.21 -4.58 12.25
N ASP A 183 -9.24 -4.10 13.03
CA ASP A 183 -8.87 -2.68 13.05
C ASP A 183 -8.34 -2.22 11.68
N MET A 184 -7.52 -3.03 11.00
CA MET A 184 -7.01 -2.74 9.66
C MET A 184 -8.13 -2.72 8.61
N GLN A 185 -9.07 -3.67 8.65
CA GLN A 185 -10.20 -3.69 7.71
C GLN A 185 -11.09 -2.46 7.92
N ALA A 186 -11.36 -2.09 9.18
CA ALA A 186 -12.11 -0.88 9.51
C ALA A 186 -11.40 0.38 9.00
N HIS A 187 -10.07 0.42 9.11
CA HIS A 187 -9.27 1.53 8.59
C HIS A 187 -9.26 1.58 7.06
N ALA A 188 -9.17 0.43 6.37
CA ALA A 188 -9.33 0.36 4.92
C ALA A 188 -10.71 0.88 4.47
N ASP A 189 -11.77 0.52 5.19
CA ASP A 189 -13.13 1.01 4.93
C ASP A 189 -13.25 2.52 5.14
N GLU A 190 -12.60 3.07 6.17
CA GLU A 190 -12.54 4.52 6.43
C GLU A 190 -11.84 5.26 5.29
N LEU A 191 -10.75 4.70 4.77
CA LEU A 191 -10.03 5.25 3.62
C LEU A 191 -10.75 5.04 2.29
N GLN A 192 -11.87 4.30 2.27
CA GLN A 192 -12.57 3.87 1.06
C GLN A 192 -11.75 2.96 0.14
N ALA A 193 -10.79 2.21 0.70
CA ALA A 193 -10.02 1.17 0.03
C ALA A 193 -10.89 -0.10 -0.14
N ARG A 194 -11.85 -0.06 -1.05
CA ARG A 194 -12.94 -1.06 -1.20
C ARG A 194 -12.54 -2.32 -1.98
N ASP A 195 -11.35 -2.35 -2.54
CA ASP A 195 -10.76 -3.54 -3.17
C ASP A 195 -9.85 -4.31 -2.21
N THR A 196 -9.68 -3.80 -0.99
CA THR A 196 -8.83 -4.38 0.05
C THR A 196 -9.61 -5.30 0.96
N HIS A 197 -9.17 -6.55 1.03
CA HIS A 197 -9.61 -7.53 2.03
C HIS A 197 -8.41 -7.98 2.86
N VAL A 198 -8.49 -7.73 4.17
CA VAL A 198 -7.43 -8.04 5.12
C VAL A 198 -7.68 -9.43 5.72
N VAL A 199 -6.73 -10.35 5.54
CA VAL A 199 -6.74 -11.69 6.16
C VAL A 199 -5.63 -11.81 7.20
N SER A 200 -4.45 -11.26 6.91
CA SER A 200 -3.30 -11.16 7.80
C SER A 200 -2.80 -9.70 7.87
N PRO A 201 -2.11 -9.31 8.97
CA PRO A 201 -1.60 -7.95 9.13
C PRO A 201 -0.33 -7.67 8.32
N ASP A 202 0.42 -8.71 7.94
CA ASP A 202 1.71 -8.59 7.27
C ASP A 202 1.59 -8.67 5.74
N GLY A 203 0.45 -9.07 5.20
CA GLY A 203 0.22 -9.25 3.77
C GLY A 203 0.87 -10.50 3.18
N TYR A 204 1.18 -11.50 4.02
CA TYR A 204 1.56 -12.83 3.58
C TYR A 204 0.45 -13.46 2.72
N ASP A 205 0.81 -14.48 1.94
CA ASP A 205 -0.11 -15.16 1.03
C ASP A 205 -1.18 -15.91 1.82
N GLU A 206 -2.40 -15.37 1.80
CA GLU A 206 -3.57 -15.98 2.42
C GLU A 206 -4.75 -16.01 1.43
N PRO A 207 -5.61 -17.05 1.46
CA PRO A 207 -6.81 -17.08 0.62
C PRO A 207 -7.69 -15.85 0.83
N GLY A 208 -7.92 -15.08 -0.24
CA GLY A 208 -8.73 -13.86 -0.20
C GLY A 208 -7.98 -12.59 0.21
N GLN A 209 -6.70 -12.65 0.58
CA GLN A 209 -5.88 -11.48 0.86
C GLN A 209 -5.64 -10.68 -0.42
N LEU A 210 -6.36 -9.57 -0.57
CA LEU A 210 -6.41 -8.80 -1.81
C LEU A 210 -6.32 -7.31 -1.52
N SER A 211 -5.83 -6.55 -2.49
CA SER A 211 -5.92 -5.09 -2.58
C SER A 211 -5.81 -4.67 -4.06
N SER A 212 -5.72 -3.39 -4.35
CA SER A 212 -5.53 -2.86 -5.71
C SER A 212 -4.46 -1.77 -5.72
N ALA A 213 -3.94 -1.43 -6.91
CA ALA A 213 -2.98 -0.32 -7.01
C ALA A 213 -3.59 0.99 -6.54
N TYR A 214 -4.89 1.20 -6.80
CA TYR A 214 -5.65 2.34 -6.29
C TYR A 214 -5.69 2.37 -4.76
N ASP A 215 -6.12 1.28 -4.13
CA ASP A 215 -6.27 1.18 -2.68
C ASP A 215 -4.94 1.32 -1.94
N LEU A 216 -3.89 0.64 -2.40
CA LEU A 216 -2.55 0.77 -1.82
C LEU A 216 -2.03 2.21 -1.90
N THR A 217 -2.43 2.96 -2.94
CA THR A 217 -2.06 4.37 -3.09
C THR A 217 -2.87 5.27 -2.13
N LEU A 218 -4.16 4.99 -1.88
CA LEU A 218 -4.93 5.66 -0.83
C LEU A 218 -4.30 5.45 0.55
N ILE A 219 -3.95 4.20 0.86
CA ILE A 219 -3.31 3.80 2.10
C ILE A 219 -1.97 4.52 2.27
N ALA A 220 -1.12 4.55 1.23
CA ALA A 220 0.14 5.28 1.28
C ALA A 220 -0.07 6.78 1.49
N ARG A 221 -1.03 7.40 0.79
CA ARG A 221 -1.34 8.84 0.92
C ARG A 221 -1.81 9.21 2.32
N SER A 222 -2.58 8.33 2.97
CA SER A 222 -3.00 8.48 4.38
C SER A 222 -1.84 8.30 5.35
N GLY A 223 -1.06 7.22 5.19
CA GLY A 223 0.14 6.95 6.00
C GLY A 223 1.12 8.11 6.00
N LEU A 224 1.39 8.67 4.82
CA LEU A 224 2.31 9.79 4.63
C LEU A 224 1.85 11.10 5.28
N GLN A 225 0.61 11.21 5.80
CA GLN A 225 0.23 12.34 6.65
C GLN A 225 0.94 12.30 8.03
N LYS A 226 1.30 11.09 8.50
CA LYS A 226 1.93 10.87 9.81
C LYS A 226 3.44 11.05 9.70
N LYS A 227 4.02 11.90 10.55
CA LYS A 227 5.48 12.14 10.56
C LYS A 227 6.25 10.83 10.78
N ASP A 228 5.80 10.00 11.71
CA ASP A 228 6.47 8.75 12.04
C ASP A 228 6.51 7.78 10.86
N PHE A 229 5.41 7.68 10.10
CA PHE A 229 5.39 6.88 8.87
C PHE A 229 6.45 7.36 7.88
N ARG A 230 6.54 8.68 7.66
CA ARG A 230 7.55 9.27 6.76
C ARG A 230 8.97 9.02 7.26
N ASP A 231 9.21 9.18 8.56
CA ASP A 231 10.52 8.93 9.18
C ASP A 231 10.94 7.46 8.94
N TYR A 232 10.09 6.49 9.25
CA TYR A 232 10.43 5.07 9.10
C TYR A 232 10.57 4.65 7.64
N CYS A 233 9.64 5.05 6.75
CA CYS A 233 9.66 4.58 5.37
C CYS A 233 10.83 5.14 4.56
N SER A 234 11.36 6.31 4.95
CA SER A 234 12.52 6.96 4.33
C SER A 234 13.86 6.59 4.95
N THR A 235 13.87 5.85 6.07
CA THR A 235 15.11 5.42 6.72
C THR A 235 15.80 4.34 5.87
N VAL A 236 17.06 4.60 5.48
CA VAL A 236 17.85 3.69 4.64
C VAL A 236 18.57 2.62 5.46
N HIS A 237 19.16 3.01 6.59
CA HIS A 237 19.91 2.16 7.50
C HIS A 237 19.54 2.47 8.94
N ALA A 238 19.52 1.46 9.80
CA ALA A 238 19.36 1.62 11.24
C ALA A 238 20.09 0.51 11.99
N LYS A 239 20.45 0.79 13.26
CA LYS A 239 20.84 -0.26 14.19
C LYS A 239 19.61 -1.03 14.65
N PHE A 240 19.75 -2.33 14.83
CA PHE A 240 18.73 -3.22 15.37
C PHE A 240 19.41 -4.27 16.26
N GLY A 241 19.40 -4.02 17.57
CA GLY A 241 20.29 -4.70 18.51
C GLY A 241 21.76 -4.46 18.12
N ASP A 242 22.54 -5.53 18.07
CA ASP A 242 23.97 -5.48 17.68
C ASP A 242 24.19 -5.45 16.16
N ASN A 243 23.12 -5.57 15.37
CA ASN A 243 23.21 -5.63 13.91
C ASN A 243 22.84 -4.28 13.26
N GLU A 244 23.26 -4.10 12.01
CA GLU A 244 22.72 -3.05 11.14
C GLU A 244 21.70 -3.67 10.18
N ILE A 245 20.56 -3.00 10.01
CA ILE A 245 19.55 -3.35 9.03
C ILE A 245 19.46 -2.27 7.95
N ARG A 246 19.23 -2.70 6.72
CA ARG A 246 19.10 -1.84 5.53
C ARG A 246 17.74 -2.00 4.90
N ASN A 247 17.19 -0.90 4.41
CA ASN A 247 15.90 -0.86 3.73
C ASN A 247 15.93 -1.69 2.42
N THR A 248 14.94 -2.56 2.26
CA THR A 248 14.79 -3.43 1.09
C THR A 248 14.24 -2.71 -0.16
N ASN A 249 13.71 -1.49 -0.01
CA ASN A 249 13.34 -0.63 -1.15
C ASN A 249 14.58 -0.20 -1.94
N ARG A 250 14.78 -0.77 -3.14
CA ARG A 250 15.96 -0.50 -3.97
C ARG A 250 15.97 0.87 -4.63
N LEU A 251 14.83 1.50 -4.85
CA LEU A 251 14.83 2.90 -5.31
C LEU A 251 15.36 3.83 -4.23
N LEU A 252 15.19 3.48 -2.95
CA LEU A 252 15.72 4.26 -1.82
C LEU A 252 17.16 3.87 -1.47
N SER A 253 17.45 2.56 -1.36
CA SER A 253 18.75 2.09 -0.87
C SER A 253 19.77 1.85 -1.98
N GLY A 254 19.35 1.72 -3.24
CA GLY A 254 20.20 1.35 -4.37
C GLY A 254 20.50 -0.15 -4.44
N ASP A 255 20.82 -0.61 -5.64
CA ASP A 255 21.29 -1.96 -5.98
C ASP A 255 22.21 -1.91 -7.22
N ALA A 256 22.79 -3.04 -7.62
CA ALA A 256 23.72 -3.13 -8.75
C ALA A 256 23.11 -2.63 -10.08
N ASP A 257 21.81 -2.86 -10.30
CA ASP A 257 21.08 -2.50 -11.52
C ASP A 257 19.95 -1.47 -11.30
N VAL A 258 19.86 -0.92 -10.09
CA VAL A 258 18.88 0.13 -9.73
C VAL A 258 19.59 1.20 -8.92
N PRO A 259 19.88 2.38 -9.50
CA PRO A 259 20.43 3.49 -8.72
C PRO A 259 19.38 4.05 -7.77
N VAL A 260 19.84 4.77 -6.74
CA VAL A 260 18.95 5.56 -5.88
C VAL A 260 18.19 6.56 -6.74
N TYR A 261 16.87 6.52 -6.68
CA TYR A 261 16.01 7.34 -7.52
C TYR A 261 15.96 8.78 -7.00
N GLN A 262 16.25 9.75 -7.86
CA GLN A 262 16.26 11.15 -7.47
C GLN A 262 14.89 11.60 -6.92
N GLY A 263 14.90 12.08 -5.67
CA GLY A 263 13.74 12.63 -4.98
C GLY A 263 12.89 11.60 -4.24
N ILE A 264 13.26 10.31 -4.26
CA ILE A 264 12.54 9.25 -3.54
C ILE A 264 12.55 9.48 -2.02
N ALA A 265 11.43 9.20 -1.36
CA ALA A 265 11.34 9.21 0.10
C ALA A 265 10.65 7.95 0.67
N GLY A 266 10.84 6.81 0.00
CA GLY A 266 10.50 5.50 0.55
C GLY A 266 9.08 5.04 0.21
N VAL A 267 8.33 4.68 1.26
CA VAL A 267 7.05 3.94 1.31
C VAL A 267 7.22 2.43 1.53
N LYS A 268 6.99 1.53 0.57
CA LYS A 268 7.07 0.08 0.84
C LYS A 268 7.13 -0.79 -0.42
N ASN A 269 7.97 -1.82 -0.36
CA ASN A 269 8.02 -2.95 -1.30
C ASN A 269 7.41 -4.22 -0.69
N GLY A 270 7.02 -5.16 -1.55
CA GLY A 270 6.59 -6.50 -1.18
C GLY A 270 6.90 -7.53 -2.26
N ASN A 271 7.02 -8.80 -1.85
CA ASN A 271 7.09 -9.94 -2.75
C ASN A 271 6.58 -11.18 -2.02
N THR A 272 5.70 -11.93 -2.67
CA THR A 272 5.27 -13.27 -2.23
C THR A 272 5.03 -14.15 -3.46
N THR A 273 4.80 -15.44 -3.26
CA THR A 273 4.58 -16.39 -4.35
C THR A 273 3.33 -16.03 -5.17
N ASN A 274 2.23 -15.65 -4.51
CA ASN A 274 0.98 -15.34 -5.21
C ASN A 274 0.92 -13.89 -5.71
N ALA A 275 1.56 -12.94 -5.01
CA ALA A 275 1.54 -11.54 -5.41
C ALA A 275 2.51 -11.22 -6.55
N GLY A 276 3.65 -11.94 -6.62
CA GLY A 276 4.83 -11.43 -7.30
C GLY A 276 5.35 -10.17 -6.61
N ALA A 277 6.14 -9.37 -7.33
CA ALA A 277 6.71 -8.13 -6.78
C ALA A 277 5.69 -6.99 -6.78
N THR A 278 5.57 -6.30 -5.65
CA THR A 278 4.71 -5.11 -5.47
C THR A 278 5.53 -3.96 -4.90
N PHE A 279 5.18 -2.73 -5.27
CA PHE A 279 5.86 -1.54 -4.79
C PHE A 279 4.92 -0.34 -4.76
N THR A 280 4.97 0.42 -3.67
CA THR A 280 4.46 1.79 -3.63
C THR A 280 5.61 2.69 -3.24
N GLY A 281 5.78 3.79 -3.97
CA GLY A 281 6.81 4.79 -3.72
C GLY A 281 6.25 6.20 -3.72
N VAL A 282 6.99 7.10 -3.06
CA VAL A 282 6.78 8.55 -3.14
C VAL A 282 8.05 9.26 -3.57
N ALA A 283 7.94 10.25 -4.46
CA ALA A 283 9.07 11.08 -4.85
C ALA A 283 8.66 12.54 -5.03
N GLU A 284 9.61 13.45 -4.79
CA GLU A 284 9.46 14.88 -5.05
C GLU A 284 10.52 15.41 -6.01
N ARG A 285 10.07 16.20 -7.00
CA ARG A 285 10.96 16.98 -7.86
C ARG A 285 10.32 18.34 -8.12
N ASN A 286 11.09 19.41 -7.94
CA ASN A 286 10.65 20.79 -8.22
C ASN A 286 9.33 21.17 -7.53
N GLY A 287 9.14 20.76 -6.27
CA GLY A 287 7.93 21.03 -5.48
C GLY A 287 6.70 20.21 -5.86
N ARG A 288 6.80 19.31 -6.84
CA ARG A 288 5.74 18.35 -7.20
C ARG A 288 5.99 17.04 -6.48
N VAL A 289 4.97 16.49 -5.84
CA VAL A 289 5.05 15.22 -5.13
C VAL A 289 4.16 14.18 -5.82
N LEU A 290 4.76 13.08 -6.24
CA LEU A 290 4.05 11.98 -6.89
C LEU A 290 4.06 10.73 -6.01
N LEU A 291 2.96 9.98 -6.09
CA LEU A 291 2.84 8.60 -5.60
C LEU A 291 2.68 7.67 -6.80
N VAL A 292 3.40 6.55 -6.77
CA VAL A 292 3.31 5.50 -7.78
C VAL A 292 3.21 4.16 -7.10
N THR A 293 2.21 3.36 -7.49
CA THR A 293 2.07 1.96 -7.10
C THR A 293 2.17 1.06 -8.33
N VAL A 294 2.91 -0.03 -8.22
CA VAL A 294 3.12 -1.05 -9.25
C VAL A 294 2.91 -2.42 -8.62
N MET A 295 2.10 -3.26 -9.25
CA MET A 295 1.79 -4.62 -8.78
C MET A 295 2.03 -5.64 -9.88
N ASN A 296 2.84 -6.64 -9.52
CA ASN A 296 3.10 -7.84 -10.30
C ASN A 296 3.57 -7.55 -11.75
N PRO A 297 4.79 -7.02 -11.96
CA PRO A 297 5.45 -7.04 -13.26
C PRO A 297 5.50 -8.47 -13.82
N GLU A 298 4.97 -8.67 -15.02
CA GLU A 298 5.02 -9.99 -15.70
C GLU A 298 6.44 -10.32 -16.18
N LYS A 299 7.27 -9.30 -16.37
CA LYS A 299 8.68 -9.48 -16.73
C LYS A 299 9.50 -9.88 -15.49
N HIS A 300 10.02 -11.11 -15.52
CA HIS A 300 10.80 -11.70 -14.43
C HIS A 300 12.29 -11.32 -14.47
N GLU A 301 12.59 -10.03 -14.58
CA GLU A 301 13.96 -9.52 -14.45
C GLU A 301 14.24 -9.04 -13.02
N HIS A 302 15.52 -9.05 -12.64
CA HIS A 302 15.95 -8.55 -11.35
C HIS A 302 15.47 -7.10 -11.17
N ASN A 303 14.89 -6.79 -10.01
CA ASN A 303 14.41 -5.46 -9.65
C ASN A 303 13.40 -4.82 -10.64
N GLU A 304 12.69 -5.60 -11.47
CA GLU A 304 11.80 -5.04 -12.50
C GLU A 304 10.70 -4.12 -11.93
N VAL A 305 10.14 -4.45 -10.76
CA VAL A 305 9.14 -3.58 -10.10
C VAL A 305 9.68 -2.18 -9.83
N TYR A 306 10.95 -2.06 -9.48
CA TYR A 306 11.61 -0.78 -9.22
C TYR A 306 11.91 -0.05 -10.53
N LYS A 307 12.36 -0.76 -11.57
CA LYS A 307 12.63 -0.19 -12.90
C LYS A 307 11.35 0.37 -13.53
N GLU A 308 10.25 -0.39 -13.48
CA GLU A 308 8.93 0.06 -13.97
C GLU A 308 8.42 1.26 -13.16
N THR A 309 8.54 1.23 -11.84
CA THR A 309 8.16 2.37 -10.99
C THR A 309 8.98 3.62 -11.33
N ALA A 310 10.30 3.50 -11.52
CA ALA A 310 11.16 4.62 -11.91
C ALA A 310 10.73 5.24 -13.25
N ARG A 311 10.43 4.40 -14.27
CA ARG A 311 9.92 4.85 -15.56
C ARG A 311 8.57 5.58 -15.43
N LEU A 312 7.68 5.08 -14.58
CA LEU A 312 6.38 5.70 -14.31
C LEU A 312 6.52 7.04 -13.57
N PHE A 313 7.44 7.15 -12.60
CA PHE A 313 7.75 8.44 -11.98
C PHE A 313 8.34 9.43 -13.00
N ASP A 314 9.30 9.00 -13.82
CA ASP A 314 9.91 9.86 -14.84
C ASP A 314 8.88 10.38 -15.85
N TRP A 315 7.94 9.52 -16.25
CA TRP A 315 6.79 9.93 -17.05
C TRP A 315 5.90 10.92 -16.27
N GLY A 316 5.54 10.59 -15.03
CA GLY A 316 4.67 11.39 -14.18
C GLY A 316 5.19 12.81 -13.98
N PHE A 317 6.48 12.99 -13.70
CA PHE A 317 7.07 14.32 -13.54
C PHE A 317 7.09 15.14 -14.84
N LYS A 318 7.21 14.49 -16.01
CA LYS A 318 7.16 15.17 -17.31
C LYS A 318 5.74 15.51 -17.75
N ALA A 319 4.76 14.70 -17.33
CA ALA A 319 3.35 14.81 -17.67
C ALA A 319 2.56 15.72 -16.71
N ALA A 320 2.98 15.82 -15.45
CA ALA A 320 2.31 16.65 -14.44
C ALA A 320 2.18 18.11 -14.91
N GLY A 321 0.97 18.66 -14.81
CA GLY A 321 0.64 19.99 -15.31
C GLY A 321 0.33 20.07 -16.81
N LYS A 322 0.45 18.98 -17.56
CA LYS A 322 0.10 18.87 -18.99
C LYS A 322 -0.99 17.84 -19.26
N VAL A 323 -0.98 16.74 -18.51
CA VAL A 323 -1.98 15.67 -18.62
C VAL A 323 -3.23 16.03 -17.83
N ASN A 324 -4.39 15.86 -18.45
CA ASN A 324 -5.67 15.95 -17.74
C ASN A 324 -5.84 14.69 -16.87
N PRO A 325 -6.22 14.80 -15.59
CA PRO A 325 -6.46 13.64 -14.74
C PRO A 325 -7.51 12.69 -15.33
N VAL A 326 -7.33 11.39 -15.13
CA VAL A 326 -8.28 10.33 -15.51
C VAL A 326 -9.19 9.91 -14.36
N GLY A 327 -8.94 10.43 -13.16
CA GLY A 327 -9.70 10.20 -11.93
C GLY A 327 -9.03 10.91 -10.75
N GLU A 328 -9.45 10.57 -9.54
CA GLU A 328 -8.92 11.11 -8.30
C GLU A 328 -8.81 10.05 -7.20
N LEU A 329 -7.87 10.23 -6.28
CA LEU A 329 -7.80 9.54 -5.00
C LEU A 329 -8.81 10.19 -4.06
N VAL A 330 -9.91 9.48 -3.76
CA VAL A 330 -10.96 9.97 -2.87
C VAL A 330 -10.41 10.26 -1.47
N PRO A 331 -10.95 11.26 -0.74
CA PRO A 331 -10.57 11.48 0.65
C PRO A 331 -11.14 10.38 1.56
N PRO A 332 -10.62 10.20 2.80
CA PRO A 332 -11.25 9.36 3.81
C PRO A 332 -12.71 9.78 4.08
N LYS A 333 -13.56 8.85 4.53
CA LYS A 333 -14.99 9.12 4.80
C LYS A 333 -15.18 10.24 5.82
N SER A 334 -14.34 10.30 6.86
CA SER A 334 -14.34 11.35 7.88
C SER A 334 -14.03 12.76 7.36
N ALA A 335 -13.42 12.87 6.18
CA ALA A 335 -13.13 14.16 5.53
C ALA A 335 -14.24 14.59 4.53
N LEU A 336 -15.26 13.75 4.32
CA LEU A 336 -16.42 14.12 3.51
C LEU A 336 -17.34 15.06 4.33
N PRO A 337 -17.97 16.07 3.70
CA PRO A 337 -18.96 16.88 4.39
C PRO A 337 -20.08 16.00 4.93
N SER A 338 -20.44 16.16 6.21
CA SER A 338 -21.66 15.57 6.73
C SER A 338 -22.85 15.99 5.86
N PRO A 339 -23.75 15.08 5.48
CA PRO A 339 -24.98 15.46 4.81
C PRO A 339 -25.71 16.46 5.72
N ALA A 340 -25.99 17.65 5.19
CA ALA A 340 -26.73 18.67 5.93
C ALA A 340 -28.05 18.06 6.43
N PRO A 341 -28.47 18.30 7.68
CA PRO A 341 -29.80 17.90 8.10
C PRO A 341 -30.81 18.60 7.18
N SER A 342 -31.63 17.81 6.49
CA SER A 342 -32.76 18.29 5.71
C SER A 342 -33.71 19.01 6.66
N GLY A 343 -33.55 20.33 6.75
CA GLY A 343 -34.31 21.19 7.64
C GLY A 343 -35.75 21.32 7.19
N SER A 344 -36.66 20.80 8.00
CA SER A 344 -38.06 21.22 8.02
C SER A 344 -38.31 22.07 9.27
N GLY A 345 -38.68 23.34 9.09
CA GLY A 345 -39.23 24.17 10.17
C GLY A 345 -38.85 25.64 10.08
N ALA A 346 -39.68 26.42 9.38
CA ALA A 346 -39.65 27.88 9.39
C ALA A 346 -40.37 28.47 10.63
N SER A 347 -39.90 29.62 11.14
CA SER A 347 -40.68 30.83 11.50
C SER A 347 -39.78 31.82 12.30
N ALA A 348 -39.39 32.97 11.72
CA ALA A 348 -39.95 34.33 11.89
C ALA A 348 -39.52 35.09 13.17
N GLY A 349 -38.65 36.10 13.03
CA GLY A 349 -38.92 37.53 13.33
C GLY A 349 -37.89 38.05 14.36
N ILE A 350 -37.40 39.29 14.45
CA ILE A 350 -37.83 40.63 14.02
C ILE A 350 -36.65 41.63 14.23
N HIS A 351 -36.56 42.64 13.35
CA HIS A 351 -35.98 44.02 13.41
C HIS A 351 -34.74 44.43 14.25
N GLY A 352 -33.87 45.25 13.63
CA GLY A 352 -33.02 46.24 14.32
C GLY A 352 -31.99 46.97 13.42
N SER A 353 -32.21 48.26 13.17
CA SER A 353 -31.43 49.20 12.33
C SER A 353 -30.10 49.68 12.96
N GLY A 354 -29.10 50.12 12.16
CA GLY A 354 -27.96 50.90 12.69
C GLY A 354 -26.70 51.08 11.83
N SER A 355 -26.73 52.08 10.94
CA SER A 355 -25.69 53.04 10.49
C SER A 355 -24.16 52.84 10.76
N LYS A 356 -23.41 52.86 9.63
CA LYS A 356 -22.19 53.64 9.30
C LYS A 356 -20.77 53.24 9.77
N PRO A 357 -19.72 53.66 9.01
CA PRO A 357 -18.44 52.94 8.83
C PRO A 357 -17.23 53.65 9.47
N VAL A 358 -16.09 52.95 9.58
CA VAL A 358 -14.79 53.59 9.85
C VAL A 358 -13.69 52.97 8.99
N THR A 359 -13.01 53.90 8.31
CA THR A 359 -11.79 53.83 7.50
C THR A 359 -10.51 53.53 8.29
N GLY A 360 -9.51 52.93 7.63
CA GLY A 360 -8.12 52.93 8.10
C GLY A 360 -7.17 52.44 7.00
N ALA A 361 -6.32 53.32 6.52
CA ALA A 361 -5.54 53.22 5.29
C ALA A 361 -4.08 52.72 5.49
N THR A 362 -3.56 52.09 4.43
CA THR A 362 -2.21 52.19 3.79
C THR A 362 -0.91 52.35 4.58
N ALA A 363 0.10 51.54 4.22
CA ALA A 363 1.48 51.89 3.78
C ALA A 363 2.34 50.60 3.76
N GLU A 364 2.77 50.03 2.63
CA GLU A 364 3.93 50.36 1.78
C GLU A 364 5.32 50.44 2.46
N SER A 365 6.25 49.63 1.93
CA SER A 365 7.60 50.00 1.42
C SER A 365 8.85 49.33 2.05
N GLY A 366 9.80 49.01 1.15
CA GLY A 366 11.24 48.76 1.41
C GLY A 366 11.64 47.27 1.34
N ALA A 367 12.21 46.68 0.28
CA ALA A 367 13.37 46.98 -0.58
C ALA A 367 14.76 46.65 0.03
N GLY A 368 15.54 45.85 -0.71
CA GLY A 368 16.96 45.52 -0.49
C GLY A 368 17.19 44.00 -0.44
N GLY A 369 18.03 43.35 -1.25
CA GLY A 369 19.07 43.78 -2.17
C GLY A 369 20.26 42.82 -2.07
N VAL A 370 20.42 41.96 -3.09
CA VAL A 370 21.66 41.37 -3.64
C VAL A 370 22.58 40.51 -2.76
N GLY A 371 22.92 39.31 -3.26
CA GLY A 371 24.13 38.58 -2.86
C GLY A 371 24.21 37.14 -3.39
N ILE A 372 24.55 36.97 -4.67
CA ILE A 372 24.92 35.66 -5.25
C ILE A 372 26.36 35.33 -4.84
N ALA A 373 26.57 34.14 -4.26
CA ALA A 373 27.86 33.46 -4.28
C ALA A 373 27.63 31.96 -4.48
N ALA A 374 27.99 31.47 -5.66
CA ALA A 374 28.01 30.06 -6.00
C ALA A 374 29.27 29.40 -5.44
N GLY A 375 29.12 28.19 -4.87
CA GLY A 375 30.22 27.34 -4.41
C GLY A 375 29.79 25.88 -4.42
N ILE A 376 30.46 25.11 -5.26
CA ILE A 376 30.21 23.72 -5.68
C ILE A 376 29.97 22.74 -4.52
N ALA A 377 28.73 22.24 -4.41
CA ALA A 377 28.36 20.95 -3.81
C ALA A 377 26.95 20.51 -4.29
N GLY A 378 26.65 20.70 -5.58
CA GLY A 378 25.28 20.67 -6.12
C GLY A 378 24.63 19.29 -6.30
N GLY A 379 25.38 18.19 -6.16
CA GLY A 379 24.85 16.84 -6.38
C GLY A 379 24.22 16.19 -5.15
N ALA A 380 24.87 16.32 -3.98
CA ALA A 380 24.44 15.63 -2.76
C ALA A 380 23.47 16.46 -1.90
N LEU A 381 23.59 17.79 -1.90
CA LEU A 381 22.74 18.66 -1.10
C LEU A 381 21.30 18.77 -1.63
N VAL A 382 21.08 18.72 -2.94
CA VAL A 382 19.74 18.77 -3.53
C VAL A 382 18.97 17.46 -3.29
N LEU A 383 19.67 16.31 -3.27
CA LEU A 383 19.08 15.00 -2.96
C LEU A 383 18.69 14.87 -1.48
N LEU A 384 19.56 15.30 -0.57
CA LEU A 384 19.27 15.31 0.87
C LEU A 384 18.20 16.35 1.23
N ALA A 385 18.20 17.52 0.58
CA ALA A 385 17.19 18.55 0.81
C ALA A 385 15.79 18.12 0.38
N GLY A 386 15.63 17.45 -0.77
CA GLY A 386 14.33 16.95 -1.25
C GLY A 386 13.73 15.86 -0.37
N GLY A 387 14.54 14.86 0.04
CA GLY A 387 14.11 13.80 0.96
C GLY A 387 13.80 14.33 2.37
N ALA A 388 14.69 15.15 2.94
CA ALA A 388 14.46 15.77 4.24
C ALA A 388 13.25 16.72 4.23
N PHE A 389 13.01 17.42 3.12
CA PHE A 389 11.84 18.25 2.94
C PHE A 389 10.56 17.41 2.94
N LEU A 390 10.47 16.31 2.19
CA LEU A 390 9.31 15.42 2.22
C LEU A 390 9.02 14.86 3.63
N ILE A 391 10.06 14.47 4.36
CA ILE A 391 9.94 13.95 5.73
C ILE A 391 9.40 15.01 6.69
N ASN A 392 9.92 16.24 6.60
CA ASN A 392 9.54 17.34 7.49
C ASN A 392 8.33 18.14 7.03
N ARG A 393 7.92 17.98 5.77
CA ARG A 393 6.73 18.63 5.22
C ARG A 393 5.50 18.07 5.92
N ARG A 394 4.70 18.98 6.50
CA ARG A 394 3.33 18.66 6.85
C ARG A 394 2.56 18.48 5.54
N TRP A 395 2.44 17.24 5.07
CA TRP A 395 1.49 16.90 4.01
C TRP A 395 0.10 17.39 4.46
N PRO A 396 -0.69 17.98 3.56
CA PRO A 396 -1.69 18.94 4.01
C PRO A 396 -2.88 18.26 4.68
N LEU A 397 -3.26 18.79 5.84
CA LEU A 397 -4.58 19.39 6.00
C LEU A 397 -4.36 20.89 6.23
N PRO A 398 -5.02 21.76 5.44
CA PRO A 398 -6.31 22.30 5.88
C PRO A 398 -7.36 22.33 4.75
N ASP A 399 -8.62 22.55 5.13
CA ASP A 399 -9.88 22.74 4.39
C ASP A 399 -9.89 23.65 3.12
N LEU A 400 -8.74 23.96 2.52
CA LEU A 400 -8.55 24.98 1.50
C LEU A 400 -8.47 24.47 0.05
N MET A 401 -8.40 23.15 -0.20
CA MET A 401 -8.33 22.65 -1.59
C MET A 401 -9.66 22.68 -2.37
N ARG A 402 -10.78 23.09 -1.73
CA ARG A 402 -12.09 23.26 -2.40
C ARG A 402 -12.33 24.66 -2.97
N ARG A 403 -11.31 25.52 -3.08
CA ARG A 403 -11.41 26.81 -3.78
C ARG A 403 -10.45 26.89 -4.97
N ARG A 404 -10.68 26.07 -5.98
CA ARG A 404 -10.37 26.46 -7.35
C ARG A 404 -11.66 26.45 -8.15
N GLN A 405 -12.24 27.63 -8.30
CA GLN A 405 -13.19 27.90 -9.37
C GLN A 405 -12.51 27.49 -10.68
N ARG A 406 -13.11 26.55 -11.40
CA ARG A 406 -12.77 26.31 -12.80
C ARG A 406 -13.37 27.47 -13.62
N PRO A 407 -12.66 27.99 -14.64
CA PRO A 407 -13.25 28.92 -15.59
C PRO A 407 -14.41 28.29 -16.37
#